data_AF-A0A916MXW0-F1
#
_entry.id   AF-A0A916MXW0-F1
#
_cell.length_a   1.000
_cell.length_b   1.000
_cell.length_c   1.000
_cell.angle_alpha   90.00
_cell.angle_beta   90.00
_cell.angle_gamma   90.00
#
_symmetry.space_group_name_H-M   'P 1'
#
loop_
_entity.id
_entity.type
_entity.pdbx_description
1 polymer ?
#
loop_
_entity_poly.entity_id
_entity_poly.type
_entity_poly.pdbx_seq_one_letter_code
_entity_poly.pdbx_strand_id
1 'polypeptide(L)' 'MSAATSIPRIPWGRAERCVETTLLELVAAVSDECESEAEVVATVLHLLGSGRARLCGSFRNASLRDLVRD' A
#
# COMPACT_ATOMS: atom_id res chain seq x y z
N MET A 1 28.90 9.25 -27.02
CA MET A 1 27.96 10.13 -26.30
C MET A 1 26.71 9.31 -26.00
N SER A 2 26.63 8.70 -24.81
CA SER A 2 25.49 7.87 -24.42
C SER A 2 24.32 8.75 -24.00
N ALA A 3 23.20 8.62 -24.72
CA ALA A 3 21.93 9.20 -24.29
C ALA A 3 21.37 8.33 -23.15
N ALA A 4 21.36 8.87 -21.94
CA ALA A 4 20.59 8.29 -20.85
C ALA A 4 19.11 8.42 -21.22
N THR A 5 18.48 7.32 -21.65
CA THR A 5 17.03 7.25 -21.78
C THR A 5 16.43 7.46 -20.40
N SER A 6 16.05 8.70 -20.11
CA SER A 6 15.15 9.02 -19.00
C SER A 6 13.82 8.36 -19.34
N ILE A 7 13.59 7.18 -18.79
CA ILE A 7 12.25 6.59 -18.80
C ILE A 7 11.39 7.61 -18.04
N PRO A 8 10.41 8.26 -18.69
CA PRO A 8 9.47 9.08 -17.94
C PRO A 8 8.79 8.13 -16.96
N ARG A 9 8.93 8.41 -15.66
CA ARG A 9 8.06 7.81 -14.64
C ARG A 9 6.64 8.18 -15.06
N ILE A 10 5.97 7.27 -15.74
CA ILE A 10 4.57 7.41 -16.13
C ILE A 10 3.84 7.70 -14.82
N PRO A 11 3.25 8.89 -14.61
CA PRO A 11 2.31 9.03 -13.52
C PRO A 11 1.11 8.23 -13.99
N TRP A 12 0.98 6.99 -13.49
CA TRP A 12 -0.14 6.12 -13.81
C TRP A 12 -1.41 6.95 -13.79
N GLY A 13 -1.96 7.14 -15.00
CA GLY A 13 -3.04 8.07 -15.24
C GLY A 13 -4.25 7.68 -14.41
N ARG A 14 -4.98 8.72 -13.98
CA ARG A 14 -6.04 8.72 -12.97
C ARG A 14 -5.46 8.76 -11.56
N ALA A 15 -5.81 9.79 -10.79
CA ALA A 15 -5.58 9.78 -9.37
C ALA A 15 -6.28 8.54 -8.78
N GLU A 16 -5.57 7.42 -8.66
CA GLU A 16 -5.94 6.38 -7.72
C GLU A 16 -5.96 7.09 -6.38
N ARG A 17 -7.17 7.40 -5.91
CA ARG A 17 -7.35 8.15 -4.67
C ARG A 17 -6.68 7.31 -3.60
N CYS A 18 -5.52 7.78 -3.16
CA CYS A 18 -4.87 7.21 -2.01
C CYS A 18 -5.86 7.32 -0.86
N VAL A 19 -6.31 6.17 -0.34
CA VAL A 19 -7.26 6.14 0.76
C VAL A 19 -6.49 6.29 2.06
N GLU A 20 -6.81 7.33 2.83
CA GLU A 20 -6.35 7.43 4.22
C GLU A 20 -7.27 6.62 5.12
N THR A 21 -6.71 5.68 5.87
CA THR A 21 -7.48 4.75 6.70
C THR A 21 -6.64 4.25 7.88
N THR A 22 -7.26 3.66 8.89
CA THR A 22 -6.55 2.95 9.96
C THR A 22 -6.14 1.54 9.50
N LEU A 23 -5.15 0.94 10.17
CA LEU A 23 -4.76 -0.44 9.87
C LEU A 23 -5.91 -1.42 10.10
N LEU A 24 -6.72 -1.18 11.15
CA LEU A 24 -7.88 -2.01 11.48
C LEU A 24 -8.94 -2.00 10.39
N GLU A 25 -9.32 -0.81 9.91
CA GLU A 25 -10.28 -0.66 8.82
C GLU A 25 -9.78 -1.28 7.52
N LEU A 26 -8.49 -1.09 7.20
CA LEU A 26 -7.88 -1.67 6.00
C LEU A 26 -7.86 -3.20 6.06
N VAL A 27 -7.45 -3.78 7.20
CA VAL A 27 -7.44 -5.24 7.39
C VAL A 27 -8.87 -5.79 7.30
N ALA A 28 -9.83 -5.18 7.99
CA ALA A 28 -11.23 -5.62 7.96
C ALA A 28 -11.78 -5.63 6.52
N ALA A 29 -11.60 -4.55 5.77
CA ALA A 29 -12.09 -4.46 4.38
C ALA A 29 -11.42 -5.47 3.44
N VAL A 30 -10.13 -5.80 3.66
CA VAL A 30 -9.43 -6.80 2.85
C VAL A 30 -9.82 -8.22 3.26
N SER A 31 -10.05 -8.46 4.55
CA SER A 31 -10.47 -9.76 5.08
C SER A 31 -11.82 -10.21 4.54
N ASP A 32 -12.73 -9.28 4.24
CA ASP A 32 -14.03 -9.59 3.63
C ASP A 32 -13.91 -10.14 2.19
N GLU A 33 -12.76 -9.89 1.52
CA GLU A 33 -12.52 -10.21 0.11
C GLU A 33 -11.45 -11.32 -0.10
N CYS A 34 -10.84 -11.82 0.98
CA CYS A 34 -9.74 -12.79 0.93
C CYS A 34 -10.11 -14.10 1.63
N GLU A 35 -9.59 -15.22 1.15
CA GLU A 35 -9.93 -16.56 1.68
C GLU A 35 -8.93 -17.02 2.77
N SER A 36 -7.80 -16.32 2.93
CA SER A 36 -6.78 -16.66 3.93
C SER A 36 -6.05 -15.45 4.51
N GLU A 37 -5.50 -15.62 5.72
CA GLU A 37 -4.67 -14.59 6.37
C GLU A 37 -3.44 -14.22 5.52
N ALA A 38 -2.86 -15.18 4.79
CA ALA A 38 -1.73 -14.94 3.91
C ALA A 38 -2.10 -14.00 2.76
N GLU A 39 -3.28 -14.17 2.16
CA GLU A 39 -3.81 -13.27 1.13
C GLU A 39 -4.11 -11.87 1.68
N VAL A 40 -4.67 -11.80 2.89
CA VAL A 40 -4.92 -10.53 3.57
C VAL A 40 -3.62 -9.76 3.76
N VAL A 41 -2.60 -10.39 4.34
CA VAL A 41 -1.28 -9.78 4.56
C VAL A 41 -0.66 -9.34 3.23
N ALA A 42 -0.64 -10.21 2.22
CA ALA A 42 -0.08 -9.88 0.91
C ALA A 42 -0.78 -8.68 0.26
N THR A 43 -2.11 -8.62 0.36
CA THR A 43 -2.92 -7.55 -0.22
C THR A 43 -2.73 -6.23 0.54
N VAL A 44 -2.72 -6.26 1.87
CA VAL A 44 -2.46 -5.06 2.70
C VAL A 44 -1.06 -4.50 2.39
N LEU A 45 -0.04 -5.35 2.36
CA LEU A 45 1.33 -4.94 2.00
C LEU A 45 1.41 -4.35 0.60
N HIS A 46 0.68 -4.92 -0.36
CA HIS A 46 0.60 -4.41 -1.72
C HIS A 46 -0.05 -3.02 -1.77
N LEU A 47 -1.19 -2.82 -1.10
CA LEU A 47 -1.91 -1.54 -1.09
C LEU A 47 -1.10 -0.41 -0.45
N LEU A 48 -0.39 -0.71 0.64
CA LEU A 48 0.49 0.23 1.32
C LEU A 48 1.77 0.50 0.50
N GLY A 49 2.42 -0.54 0.00
CA GLY A 49 3.66 -0.45 -0.78
C GLY A 49 3.48 0.25 -2.13
N SER A 50 2.28 0.14 -2.73
CA SER A 50 1.92 0.87 -3.96
C SER A 50 1.45 2.30 -3.72
N GLY A 51 1.23 2.70 -2.47
CA GLY A 51 0.70 4.03 -2.13
C GLY A 51 -0.80 4.21 -2.40
N ARG A 52 -1.52 3.12 -2.70
CA ARG A 52 -2.98 3.13 -2.88
C ARG A 52 -3.73 3.31 -1.56
N ALA A 53 -3.09 2.92 -0.46
CA ALA A 53 -3.52 3.22 0.90
C ALA A 53 -2.40 3.94 1.68
N ARG A 54 -2.78 4.85 2.58
CA ARG A 54 -1.90 5.46 3.58
C ARG A 54 -2.51 5.31 4.96
N LEU A 55 -1.70 4.84 5.91
CA LEU A 55 -2.16 4.67 7.28
C LEU A 55 -2.24 6.02 8.01
N CYS A 56 -3.31 6.19 8.78
CA CYS A 56 -3.49 7.30 9.72
C CYS A 56 -3.55 6.77 11.18
N GLY A 57 -3.65 7.68 12.15
CA GLY A 57 -3.65 7.32 13.58
C GLY A 57 -2.28 6.84 14.07
N SER A 58 -2.26 5.80 14.90
CA SER A 58 -1.04 5.28 15.55
C SER A 58 0.00 4.74 14.58
N PHE A 59 -0.41 4.28 13.40
CA PHE A 59 0.47 3.77 12.35
C PHE A 59 0.74 4.82 11.27
N ARG A 60 0.41 6.10 11.52
CA ARG A 60 0.77 7.18 10.60
C ARG A 60 2.29 7.23 10.45
N ASN A 61 2.75 7.23 9.20
CA ASN A 61 4.17 7.17 8.83
C ASN A 61 4.90 5.87 9.24
N ALA A 62 4.18 4.84 9.71
CA ALA A 62 4.79 3.54 9.89
C ALA A 62 5.30 3.01 8.55
N SER A 63 6.51 2.47 8.55
CA SER A 63 7.04 1.77 7.39
C SER A 63 6.51 0.33 7.38
N LEU A 64 6.51 -0.31 6.20
CA LEU A 64 6.17 -1.73 6.11
C LEU A 64 7.07 -2.61 7.01
N ARG A 65 8.30 -2.18 7.31
CA ARG A 65 9.18 -2.91 8.23
C ARG A 65 8.69 -2.88 9.68
N ASP A 66 7.96 -1.84 10.05
CA ASP A 66 7.40 -1.70 11.40
C ASP A 66 6.16 -2.57 11.56
N LEU A 67 5.47 -2.92 10.46
CA LEU A 67 4.27 -3.76 10.46
C LEU A 67 4.56 -5.26 10.41
N VAL A 68 5.73 -5.67 9.93
CA VAL A 68 6.10 -7.09 9.73
C VAL A 68 7.02 -7.61 10.86
N ARG A 69 7.21 -6.82 11.92
CA ARG A 69 8.16 -7.12 13.01
C ARG A 69 7.56 -7.70 14.29
N ASP A 70 6.25 -7.89 14.34
CA ASP A 70 5.54 -8.60 15.42
C ASP A 70 5.16 -10.02 14.95
#